data_AF-A0A534LPV7-F1
#
_entry.id   AF-A0A534LPV7-F1
#
_cell.length_a   1.000
_cell.length_b   1.000
_cell.length_c   1.000
_cell.angle_alpha   90.00
_cell.angle_beta   90.00
_cell.angle_gamma   90.00
#
_symmetry.space_group_name_H-M   'P 1'
#
loop_
_entity.id
_entity.type
_entity.pdbx_description
1 polymer ?
#
loop_
_entity_poly.entity_id
_entity_poly.type
_entity_poly.pdbx_seq_one_letter_code
_entity_poly.pdbx_strand_id
1 'polypeptide(L)'
;MRREKPTITELSFLLCGFLVIIVGWLADLLGVFELNTLTGGHSTGTLQLRIFLTMFGVAFATIGVAYDNFPEILSDGEMAKRYLVSFLFLADGSLHLYALNDHLGEAFPAAFFGVFSGLQLAAAFLIPYAHKDLDWAWLGITAFLIGAYVVTRTVSVWPIGYVEDLDALGVISKVVEVLTVLFLLSLMQSERVARRKTAKVAAVSIR
;
A
#
# COMPACT_ATOMS: atom_id res chain seq x y z
N MET A 1 8.99 13.11 19.35
CA MET A 1 7.87 14.03 19.06
C MET A 1 7.21 13.53 17.79
N ARG A 2 5.88 13.39 17.74
CA ARG A 2 5.20 12.97 16.51
C ARG A 2 5.13 14.17 15.57
N ARG A 3 5.63 14.04 14.33
CA ARG A 3 5.51 15.10 13.33
C ARG A 3 4.06 15.13 12.84
N GLU A 4 3.47 16.31 12.81
CA GLU A 4 2.09 16.51 12.34
C GLU A 4 2.02 16.80 10.84
N LYS A 5 3.16 17.15 10.21
CA LYS A 5 3.25 17.56 8.81
C LYS A 5 4.53 17.06 8.14
N PRO A 6 4.49 16.73 6.84
CA PRO A 6 5.67 16.41 6.05
C PRO A 6 6.56 17.64 5.88
N THR A 7 7.87 17.41 5.66
CA THR A 7 8.73 18.46 5.09
C THR A 7 8.43 18.64 3.60
N ILE A 8 8.96 19.74 3.03
CA ILE A 8 8.85 19.97 1.59
C ILE A 8 9.63 18.94 0.78
N THR A 9 10.79 18.46 1.26
CA THR A 9 11.58 17.44 0.57
C THR A 9 10.86 16.11 0.57
N GLU A 10 10.39 15.65 1.73
CA GLU A 10 9.59 14.43 1.87
C GLU A 10 8.40 14.45 0.92
N LEU A 11 7.62 15.55 0.94
CA LEU A 11 6.44 15.69 0.10
C LEU A 11 6.82 15.69 -1.39
N SER A 12 7.89 16.40 -1.77
CA SER A 12 8.32 16.47 -3.17
C SER A 12 8.72 15.10 -3.71
N PHE A 13 9.50 14.34 -2.95
CA PHE A 13 9.93 13.00 -3.36
C PHE A 13 8.78 11.99 -3.34
N LEU A 14 7.87 12.07 -2.36
CA LEU A 14 6.67 11.24 -2.31
C LEU A 14 5.76 11.51 -3.51
N LEU A 15 5.55 12.80 -3.86
CA LEU A 15 4.80 13.20 -5.05
C LEU A 15 5.49 12.75 -6.34
N CYS A 16 6.82 12.92 -6.46
CA CYS A 16 7.56 12.43 -7.61
C CYS A 16 7.46 10.91 -7.75
N GLY A 17 7.58 10.16 -6.66
CA GLY A 17 7.40 8.70 -6.65
C GLY A 17 5.99 8.28 -7.06
N PHE A 18 4.98 8.97 -6.54
CA PHE A 18 3.58 8.79 -6.94
C PHE A 18 3.36 9.10 -8.42
N LEU A 19 3.95 10.18 -8.95
CA LEU A 19 3.85 10.53 -10.37
C LEU A 19 4.50 9.46 -11.26
N VAL A 20 5.62 8.87 -10.85
CA VAL A 20 6.22 7.73 -11.57
C VAL A 20 5.25 6.55 -11.64
N ILE A 21 4.58 6.22 -10.53
CA ILE A 21 3.54 5.19 -10.47
C ILE A 21 2.39 5.52 -11.42
N ILE A 22 1.86 6.75 -11.37
CA ILE A 22 0.74 7.16 -12.23
C ILE A 22 1.12 7.14 -13.71
N VAL A 23 2.30 7.63 -14.08
CA VAL A 23 2.79 7.57 -15.47
C VAL A 23 2.91 6.11 -15.91
N GLY A 24 3.44 5.24 -15.07
CA GLY A 24 3.55 3.82 -15.37
C GLY A 24 2.20 3.12 -15.54
N TRP A 25 1.25 3.43 -14.67
CA TRP A 25 -0.12 2.94 -14.76
C TRP A 25 -0.85 3.45 -16.01
N LEU A 26 -0.72 4.74 -16.33
CA LEU A 26 -1.33 5.34 -17.53
C LEU A 26 -0.72 4.78 -18.81
N ALA A 27 0.59 4.54 -18.85
CA ALA A 27 1.25 3.90 -20.00
C ALA A 27 0.72 2.49 -20.22
N ASP A 28 0.54 1.71 -19.15
CA ASP A 28 -0.07 0.38 -19.21
C ASP A 28 -1.54 0.45 -19.68
N LEU A 29 -2.31 1.40 -19.16
CA LEU A 29 -3.71 1.64 -19.54
C LEU A 29 -3.86 2.00 -21.03
N LEU A 30 -3.03 2.91 -21.53
CA LEU A 30 -3.02 3.28 -22.94
C LEU A 30 -2.68 2.08 -23.82
N GLY A 31 -1.73 1.27 -23.38
CA GLY A 31 -1.39 0.00 -24.01
C GLY A 31 -2.59 -0.94 -24.16
N VAL A 32 -3.41 -1.09 -23.10
CA VAL A 32 -4.65 -1.88 -23.15
C VAL A 32 -5.63 -1.35 -24.21
N PHE A 33 -5.78 -0.03 -24.33
CA PHE A 33 -6.67 0.55 -25.34
C PHE A 33 -6.15 0.43 -26.77
N GLU A 34 -4.84 0.63 -27.00
CA GLU A 34 -4.23 0.48 -28.33
C GLU A 34 -4.39 -0.96 -28.86
N LEU A 35 -4.21 -1.95 -28.00
CA LEU A 35 -4.36 -3.37 -28.33
C LEU A 35 -5.81 -3.80 -28.63
N ASN A 36 -6.79 -3.20 -27.95
CA ASN A 36 -8.19 -3.47 -28.25
C ASN A 36 -8.63 -2.96 -29.64
N THR A 37 -7.85 -2.08 -30.28
CA THR A 37 -8.10 -1.61 -31.66
C THR A 37 -7.42 -2.45 -32.74
N LEU A 38 -6.42 -3.26 -32.37
CA LEU A 38 -5.61 -4.08 -33.28
C LEU A 38 -5.77 -5.55 -32.88
N THR A 39 -6.67 -6.26 -33.56
CA THR A 39 -6.99 -7.69 -33.42
C THR A 39 -5.94 -8.54 -32.68
N GLY A 40 -6.25 -8.91 -31.43
CA GLY A 40 -5.74 -10.09 -30.72
C GLY A 40 -4.23 -10.18 -30.47
N GLY A 41 -3.76 -9.71 -29.30
CA GLY A 41 -2.46 -10.17 -28.77
C GLY A 41 -1.89 -9.39 -27.59
N HIS A 42 -2.11 -9.88 -26.36
CA HIS A 42 -1.37 -9.64 -25.10
C HIS A 42 -1.15 -8.19 -24.61
N SER A 43 -1.53 -7.89 -23.35
CA SER A 43 -1.27 -6.61 -22.66
C SER A 43 0.22 -6.20 -22.76
N THR A 44 0.49 -4.95 -23.14
CA THR A 44 1.87 -4.43 -23.40
C THR A 44 2.70 -4.16 -22.15
N GLY A 45 2.10 -3.95 -20.98
CA GLY A 45 2.85 -3.87 -19.74
C GLY A 45 3.30 -5.27 -19.30
N THR A 46 4.55 -5.62 -19.57
CA THR A 46 5.10 -6.83 -18.98
C THR A 46 5.02 -6.72 -17.46
N LEU A 47 4.69 -7.82 -16.78
CA LEU A 47 4.67 -7.90 -15.31
C LEU A 47 5.93 -7.26 -14.71
N GLN A 48 7.08 -7.46 -15.36
CA GLN A 48 8.36 -6.87 -15.01
C GLN A 48 8.29 -5.34 -15.00
N LEU A 49 7.77 -4.70 -16.04
CA LEU A 49 7.67 -3.24 -16.11
C LEU A 49 6.76 -2.68 -15.02
N ARG A 50 5.62 -3.32 -14.76
CA ARG A 50 4.67 -2.94 -13.69
C ARG A 50 5.34 -2.97 -12.32
N ILE A 51 6.10 -4.04 -12.03
CA ILE A 51 6.88 -4.17 -10.80
C ILE A 51 8.00 -3.12 -10.76
N PHE A 52 8.75 -2.93 -11.85
CA PHE A 52 9.83 -1.95 -11.89
C PHE A 52 9.34 -0.54 -11.61
N LEU A 53 8.28 -0.08 -12.26
CA LEU A 53 7.75 1.27 -12.05
C LEU A 53 7.21 1.46 -10.64
N THR A 54 6.56 0.43 -10.08
CA THR A 54 6.15 0.43 -8.67
C THR A 54 7.35 0.59 -7.74
N MET A 55 8.40 -0.23 -7.94
CA MET A 55 9.62 -0.17 -7.12
C MET A 55 10.34 1.17 -7.26
N PHE A 56 10.44 1.72 -8.48
CA PHE A 56 11.05 3.02 -8.73
C PHE A 56 10.31 4.14 -8.00
N GLY A 57 8.98 4.17 -8.10
CA GLY A 57 8.15 5.16 -7.41
C GLY A 57 8.31 5.08 -5.89
N VAL A 58 8.25 3.87 -5.33
CA VAL A 58 8.43 3.63 -3.88
C VAL A 58 9.84 3.99 -3.41
N ALA A 59 10.87 3.62 -4.19
CA ALA A 59 12.25 3.96 -3.86
C ALA A 59 12.48 5.48 -3.87
N PHE A 60 11.92 6.19 -4.84
CA PHE A 60 12.00 7.66 -4.89
C PHE A 60 11.35 8.30 -3.66
N ALA A 61 10.14 7.85 -3.30
CA ALA A 61 9.46 8.28 -2.08
C ALA A 61 10.29 8.02 -0.81
N THR A 62 10.94 6.85 -0.75
CA THR A 62 11.79 6.44 0.38
C THR A 62 13.02 7.34 0.51
N ILE A 63 13.66 7.71 -0.60
CA ILE A 63 14.86 8.55 -0.61
C ILE A 63 14.58 9.93 0.01
N GLY A 64 13.47 10.57 -0.32
CA GLY A 64 13.15 11.89 0.25
C GLY A 64 12.96 11.85 1.76
N VAL A 65 12.29 10.81 2.25
CA VAL A 65 12.10 10.59 3.69
C VAL A 65 13.44 10.31 4.37
N ALA A 66 14.28 9.46 3.78
CA ALA A 66 15.61 9.17 4.30
C ALA A 66 16.51 10.41 4.30
N TYR A 67 16.47 11.25 3.26
CA TYR A 67 17.31 12.44 3.16
C TYR A 67 17.06 13.44 4.29
N ASP A 68 15.79 13.73 4.60
CA ASP A 68 15.44 14.71 5.63
C ASP A 68 15.44 14.12 7.06
N ASN A 69 15.29 12.81 7.21
CA ASN A 69 15.05 12.17 8.52
C ASN A 69 16.03 11.05 8.86
N PHE A 70 17.16 10.93 8.15
CA PHE A 70 18.08 9.79 8.32
C PHE A 70 18.42 9.48 9.78
N PRO A 71 18.81 10.47 10.63
CA PRO A 71 19.17 10.19 12.02
C PRO A 71 17.97 9.74 12.86
N GLU A 72 16.78 10.27 12.57
CA GLU A 72 15.54 10.01 13.30
C GLU A 72 15.01 8.62 12.95
N ILE A 73 15.06 8.21 11.69
CA ILE A 73 14.67 6.86 11.24
C ILE A 73 15.56 5.78 11.90
N LEU A 74 16.85 6.06 12.10
CA LEU A 74 17.77 5.12 12.74
C LEU A 74 17.58 5.03 14.26
N SER A 75 17.08 6.07 14.90
CA SER A 75 16.93 6.15 16.36
C SER A 75 15.51 5.91 16.86
N ASP A 76 14.50 6.17 16.03
CA ASP A 76 13.07 5.95 16.31
C ASP A 76 12.50 4.83 15.42
N GLY A 77 12.55 3.61 15.94
CA GLY A 77 12.02 2.43 15.26
C GLY A 77 10.49 2.46 15.08
N GLU A 78 9.75 3.31 15.80
CA GLU A 78 8.31 3.47 15.57
C GLU A 78 8.07 4.34 14.33
N MET A 79 8.81 5.45 14.20
CA MET A 79 8.79 6.31 13.02
C MET A 79 9.18 5.52 11.77
N ALA A 80 10.28 4.76 11.82
CA ALA A 80 10.73 3.93 10.70
C ALA A 80 9.65 2.95 10.22
N LYS A 81 8.98 2.26 11.16
CA LYS A 81 7.88 1.34 10.83
C LYS A 81 6.68 2.05 10.22
N ARG A 82 6.34 3.26 10.68
CA ARG A 82 5.22 4.04 10.11
C ARG A 82 5.47 4.42 8.65
N TYR A 83 6.67 4.90 8.34
CA TYR A 83 7.04 5.17 6.94
C TYR A 83 7.10 3.90 6.11
N LEU A 84 7.58 2.79 6.68
CA LEU A 84 7.57 1.51 5.97
C LEU A 84 6.15 1.04 5.64
N VAL A 85 5.19 1.15 6.57
CA VAL A 85 3.78 0.87 6.28
C VAL A 85 3.24 1.80 5.18
N SER A 86 3.56 3.10 5.24
CA SER A 86 3.21 4.06 4.18
C SER A 86 3.73 3.64 2.81
N PHE A 87 5.00 3.22 2.71
CA PHE A 87 5.58 2.75 1.46
C PHE A 87 5.00 1.43 0.97
N LEU A 88 4.63 0.52 1.88
CA LEU A 88 3.94 -0.72 1.51
C LEU A 88 2.52 -0.44 0.99
N PHE A 89 1.81 0.52 1.57
CA PHE A 89 0.53 1.00 1.04
C PHE A 89 0.68 1.66 -0.34
N LEU A 90 1.75 2.44 -0.55
CA LEU A 90 2.07 3.01 -1.86
C LEU A 90 2.34 1.91 -2.89
N ALA A 91 3.12 0.90 -2.51
CA ALA A 91 3.47 -0.23 -3.36
C ALA A 91 2.23 -1.05 -3.73
N ASP A 92 1.43 -1.45 -2.75
CA ASP A 92 0.26 -2.30 -2.99
C ASP A 92 -0.87 -1.56 -3.71
N GLY A 93 -1.08 -0.27 -3.38
CA GLY A 93 -2.00 0.58 -4.12
C GLY A 93 -1.62 0.73 -5.59
N SER A 94 -0.32 0.79 -5.90
CA SER A 94 0.21 0.76 -7.28
C SER A 94 -0.09 -0.58 -7.97
N LEU A 95 0.10 -1.71 -7.29
CA LEU A 95 -0.25 -3.01 -7.85
C LEU A 95 -1.75 -3.10 -8.15
N HIS A 96 -2.62 -2.64 -7.24
CA HIS A 96 -4.06 -2.60 -7.48
C HIS A 96 -4.47 -1.66 -8.63
N LEU A 97 -3.71 -0.60 -8.94
CA LEU A 97 -3.95 0.20 -10.16
C LEU A 97 -3.71 -0.62 -11.43
N TYR A 98 -2.67 -1.47 -11.46
CA TYR A 98 -2.46 -2.37 -12.59
C TYR A 98 -3.52 -3.46 -12.67
N ALA A 99 -3.95 -4.01 -11.52
CA ALA A 99 -5.06 -4.95 -11.47
C ALA A 99 -6.38 -4.34 -11.96
N LEU A 100 -6.61 -3.05 -11.72
CA LEU A 100 -7.73 -2.31 -12.29
C LEU A 100 -7.71 -2.36 -13.83
N ASN A 101 -6.54 -2.14 -14.46
CA ASN A 101 -6.41 -2.21 -15.92
C ASN A 101 -6.76 -3.60 -16.45
N ASP A 102 -6.33 -4.65 -15.75
CA ASP A 102 -6.58 -6.04 -16.15
C ASP A 102 -8.07 -6.40 -16.08
N HIS A 103 -8.87 -5.70 -15.26
CA HIS A 103 -10.28 -6.00 -15.05
C HIS A 103 -11.23 -4.95 -15.65
N LEU A 104 -10.78 -4.05 -16.53
CA LEU A 104 -11.65 -3.00 -17.10
C LEU A 104 -12.89 -3.54 -17.85
N GLY A 105 -12.85 -4.79 -18.30
CA GLY A 105 -14.00 -5.48 -18.91
C GLY A 105 -15.08 -5.89 -17.91
N GLU A 106 -14.80 -5.83 -16.60
CA GLU A 106 -15.65 -6.35 -15.54
C GLU A 106 -15.93 -5.26 -14.49
N ALA A 107 -17.16 -4.75 -14.48
CA ALA A 107 -17.50 -3.56 -13.70
C ALA A 107 -17.22 -3.70 -12.19
N PHE A 108 -17.49 -4.86 -11.60
CA PHE A 108 -17.33 -5.07 -10.16
C PHE A 108 -15.86 -5.16 -9.73
N PRO A 109 -15.02 -6.04 -10.30
CA PRO A 109 -13.59 -6.07 -10.00
C PRO A 109 -12.87 -4.77 -10.34
N ALA A 110 -13.21 -4.11 -11.47
CA ALA A 110 -12.67 -2.78 -11.79
C ALA A 110 -12.98 -1.76 -10.69
N ALA A 111 -14.24 -1.67 -10.26
CA ALA A 111 -14.63 -0.76 -9.18
C ALA A 111 -13.91 -1.10 -7.86
N PHE A 112 -13.79 -2.38 -7.52
CA PHE A 112 -13.08 -2.84 -6.34
C PHE A 112 -11.62 -2.38 -6.34
N PHE A 113 -10.88 -2.68 -7.40
CA PHE A 113 -9.47 -2.28 -7.51
C PHE A 113 -9.30 -0.77 -7.57
N GLY A 114 -10.16 -0.04 -8.29
CA GLY A 114 -10.13 1.42 -8.34
C GLY A 114 -10.34 2.07 -6.97
N VAL A 115 -11.30 1.58 -6.18
CA VAL A 115 -11.56 2.09 -4.83
C VAL A 115 -10.39 1.79 -3.90
N PHE A 116 -9.94 0.53 -3.84
CA PHE A 116 -8.91 0.15 -2.86
C PHE A 116 -7.52 0.67 -3.22
N SER A 117 -7.16 0.73 -4.51
CA SER A 117 -5.95 1.42 -4.95
C SER A 117 -5.98 2.89 -4.54
N GLY A 118 -7.07 3.61 -4.84
CA GLY A 118 -7.23 5.02 -4.46
C GLY A 118 -7.12 5.23 -2.95
N LEU A 119 -7.77 4.38 -2.15
CA LEU A 119 -7.69 4.42 -0.69
C LEU A 119 -6.27 4.15 -0.19
N GLN A 120 -5.58 3.16 -0.74
CA GLN A 120 -4.22 2.81 -0.30
C GLN A 120 -3.20 3.88 -0.67
N LEU A 121 -3.30 4.42 -1.88
CA LEU A 121 -2.47 5.52 -2.34
C LEU A 121 -2.70 6.76 -1.47
N ALA A 122 -3.96 7.13 -1.17
CA ALA A 122 -4.24 8.22 -0.25
C ALA A 122 -3.69 7.95 1.16
N ALA A 123 -3.88 6.74 1.67
CA ALA A 123 -3.37 6.34 2.98
C ALA A 123 -1.84 6.41 3.05
N ALA A 124 -1.11 6.11 1.98
CA ALA A 124 0.34 6.24 1.93
C ALA A 124 0.82 7.65 2.32
N PHE A 125 0.12 8.71 1.89
CA PHE A 125 0.46 10.09 2.27
C PHE A 125 0.11 10.44 3.72
N LEU A 126 -0.86 9.73 4.29
CA LEU A 126 -1.44 10.07 5.59
C LEU A 126 -0.85 9.28 6.75
N ILE A 127 -0.54 7.99 6.56
CA ILE A 127 -0.11 7.05 7.62
C ILE A 127 1.03 7.56 8.52
N PRO A 128 2.08 8.24 8.00
CA PRO A 128 3.16 8.75 8.85
C PRO A 128 2.66 9.79 9.88
N TYR A 129 1.62 10.54 9.53
CA TYR A 129 1.09 11.67 10.31
C TYR A 129 -0.25 11.36 11.00
N ALA A 130 -0.97 10.33 10.53
CA ALA A 130 -2.26 9.90 11.02
C ALA A 130 -2.19 9.41 12.48
N HIS A 131 -3.25 9.57 13.26
CA HIS A 131 -3.33 9.13 14.66
C HIS A 131 -3.21 7.59 14.81
N LYS A 132 -2.77 7.10 15.99
CA LYS A 132 -2.44 5.66 16.20
C LYS A 132 -3.66 4.76 16.31
N ASP A 133 -4.78 5.33 16.72
CA ASP A 133 -6.10 4.70 16.75
C ASP A 133 -6.55 4.23 15.34
N LEU A 134 -6.07 4.88 14.28
CA LEU A 134 -6.33 4.47 12.91
C LEU A 134 -5.54 3.23 12.47
N ASP A 135 -4.52 2.78 13.23
CA ASP A 135 -3.73 1.59 12.89
C ASP A 135 -4.62 0.34 12.78
N TRP A 136 -5.71 0.25 13.56
CA TRP A 136 -6.71 -0.82 13.43
C TRP A 136 -7.51 -0.76 12.13
N ALA A 137 -7.81 0.44 11.65
CA ALA A 137 -8.53 0.63 10.39
C ALA A 137 -7.65 0.18 9.21
N TRP A 138 -6.37 0.58 9.22
CA TRP A 138 -5.40 0.13 8.21
C TRP A 138 -5.22 -1.39 8.23
N LEU A 139 -5.09 -1.98 9.42
CA LEU A 139 -5.02 -3.43 9.57
C LEU A 139 -6.27 -4.14 9.05
N GLY A 140 -7.45 -3.60 9.36
CA GLY A 140 -8.73 -4.14 8.91
C GLY A 140 -8.87 -4.11 7.38
N ILE A 141 -8.47 -3.01 6.74
CA ILE A 141 -8.47 -2.87 5.28
C ILE A 141 -7.52 -3.89 4.65
N THR A 142 -6.27 -3.98 5.13
CA THR A 142 -5.30 -4.94 4.59
C THR A 142 -5.75 -6.39 4.80
N ALA A 143 -6.26 -6.73 5.98
CA ALA A 143 -6.78 -8.07 6.25
C ALA A 143 -8.01 -8.40 5.39
N PHE A 144 -8.87 -7.42 5.14
CA PHE A 144 -10.00 -7.57 4.23
C PHE A 144 -9.55 -7.87 2.81
N LEU A 145 -8.53 -7.16 2.29
CA LEU A 145 -8.01 -7.38 0.94
C LEU A 145 -7.38 -8.78 0.77
N ILE A 146 -6.62 -9.24 1.76
CA ILE A 146 -6.10 -10.63 1.80
C ILE A 146 -7.27 -11.62 1.80
N GLY A 147 -8.26 -11.39 2.67
CA GLY A 147 -9.44 -12.25 2.78
C GLY A 147 -10.25 -12.31 1.50
N ALA A 148 -10.49 -11.16 0.86
CA ALA A 148 -11.18 -11.05 -0.42
C ALA A 148 -10.45 -11.85 -1.50
N TYR A 149 -9.12 -11.70 -1.60
CA TYR A 149 -8.31 -12.48 -2.53
C TYR A 149 -8.45 -13.99 -2.30
N VAL A 150 -8.31 -14.47 -1.06
CA VAL A 150 -8.46 -15.89 -0.75
C VAL A 150 -9.85 -16.40 -1.10
N VAL A 151 -10.89 -15.63 -0.76
CA VAL A 151 -12.28 -16.02 -1.01
C VAL A 151 -12.55 -16.15 -2.51
N THR A 152 -12.16 -15.16 -3.33
CA THR A 152 -12.42 -15.23 -4.78
C THR A 152 -11.62 -16.34 -5.48
N ARG A 153 -10.47 -16.76 -4.91
CA ARG A 153 -9.67 -17.90 -5.42
C ARG A 153 -10.13 -19.27 -4.92
N THR A 154 -11.08 -19.30 -4.00
CA THR A 154 -11.56 -20.56 -3.39
C THR A 154 -12.99 -20.91 -3.80
N VAL A 155 -13.85 -19.90 -3.91
CA VAL A 155 -15.27 -20.09 -4.22
C VAL A 155 -15.75 -19.04 -5.21
N SER A 156 -16.79 -19.38 -5.99
CA SER A 156 -17.48 -18.42 -6.84
C SER A 156 -18.25 -17.43 -5.98
N VAL A 157 -18.05 -16.14 -6.22
CA VAL A 157 -18.67 -15.05 -5.47
C VAL A 157 -19.53 -14.22 -6.41
N TRP A 158 -20.76 -13.90 -6.01
CA TRP A 158 -21.58 -12.94 -6.77
C TRP A 158 -21.07 -11.50 -6.51
N PRO A 159 -20.94 -10.63 -7.53
CA PRO A 159 -21.37 -10.78 -8.92
C PRO A 159 -20.32 -11.34 -9.90
N ILE A 160 -19.13 -11.74 -9.44
CA ILE A 160 -18.04 -12.29 -10.29
C ILE A 160 -18.51 -13.57 -11.01
N GLY A 161 -19.17 -14.48 -10.29
CA GLY A 161 -19.83 -15.65 -10.89
C GLY A 161 -18.91 -16.83 -11.22
N TYR A 162 -17.60 -16.69 -11.05
CA TYR A 162 -16.61 -17.77 -11.17
C TYR A 162 -15.53 -17.67 -10.08
N VAL A 163 -14.68 -18.70 -10.00
CA VAL A 163 -13.49 -18.71 -9.14
C VAL A 163 -12.36 -18.03 -9.90
N GLU A 164 -11.76 -17.01 -9.29
CA GLU A 164 -10.64 -16.26 -9.86
C GLU A 164 -9.37 -17.10 -9.95
N ASP A 165 -8.59 -16.85 -11.00
CA ASP A 165 -7.29 -17.50 -11.19
C ASP A 165 -6.23 -16.94 -10.23
N LEU A 166 -5.18 -17.74 -10.01
CA LEU A 166 -3.95 -17.28 -9.37
C LEU A 166 -3.10 -16.54 -10.38
N ASP A 167 -2.98 -15.23 -10.21
CA ASP A 167 -2.16 -14.37 -11.04
C ASP A 167 -0.92 -13.87 -10.27
N ALA A 168 0.17 -13.61 -11.00
CA ALA A 168 1.44 -13.23 -10.38
C ALA A 168 1.38 -11.89 -9.64
N LEU A 169 0.59 -10.94 -10.16
CA LEU A 169 0.47 -9.61 -9.58
C LEU A 169 -0.29 -9.67 -8.25
N GLY A 170 -1.38 -10.43 -8.21
CA GLY A 170 -2.15 -10.75 -7.01
C GLY A 170 -1.31 -11.44 -5.95
N VAL A 171 -0.50 -12.43 -6.33
CA VAL A 171 0.44 -13.09 -5.40
C VAL A 171 1.46 -12.10 -4.81
N ILE A 172 2.05 -11.25 -5.64
CA ILE A 172 3.02 -10.24 -5.17
C ILE A 172 2.35 -9.23 -4.24
N SER A 173 1.16 -8.75 -4.60
CA SER A 173 0.34 -7.88 -3.74
C SER A 173 0.10 -8.53 -2.37
N LYS A 174 -0.24 -9.83 -2.33
CA LYS A 174 -0.46 -10.52 -1.05
C LYS A 174 0.81 -10.60 -0.19
N VAL A 175 2.00 -10.71 -0.79
CA VAL A 175 3.26 -10.62 -0.05
C VAL A 175 3.42 -9.23 0.58
N VAL A 176 3.14 -8.16 -0.18
CA VAL A 176 3.21 -6.78 0.32
C VAL A 176 2.20 -6.55 1.45
N GLU A 177 0.97 -7.04 1.31
CA GLU A 177 -0.08 -6.95 2.32
C GLU A 177 0.27 -7.72 3.60
N VAL A 178 0.82 -8.94 3.48
CA VAL A 178 1.28 -9.72 4.65
C VAL A 178 2.38 -8.96 5.39
N LEU A 179 3.37 -8.41 4.69
CA LEU A 179 4.39 -7.56 5.31
C LEU A 179 3.76 -6.36 6.01
N THR A 180 2.77 -5.72 5.37
CA THR A 180 2.03 -4.59 5.94
C THR A 180 1.35 -4.96 7.25
N VAL A 181 0.65 -6.10 7.29
CA VAL A 181 0.03 -6.65 8.51
C VAL A 181 1.07 -6.85 9.61
N LEU A 182 2.23 -7.45 9.29
CA LEU A 182 3.29 -7.68 10.28
C LEU A 182 3.81 -6.37 10.88
N PHE A 183 4.03 -5.33 10.07
CA PHE A 183 4.49 -4.03 10.57
C PHE A 183 3.42 -3.28 11.36
N LEU A 184 2.15 -3.32 10.94
CA LEU A 184 1.04 -2.76 11.71
C LEU A 184 0.88 -3.44 13.07
N LEU A 185 0.87 -4.78 13.10
CA LEU A 185 0.83 -5.53 14.36
C LEU A 185 2.04 -5.18 15.25
N SER A 186 3.23 -5.03 14.66
CA SER A 186 4.42 -4.61 15.40
C SER A 186 4.27 -3.21 16.02
N LEU A 187 3.73 -2.24 15.29
CA LEU A 187 3.45 -0.88 15.78
C LEU A 187 2.48 -0.91 16.97
N MET A 188 1.37 -1.64 16.82
CA MET A 188 0.33 -1.73 17.83
C MET A 188 0.82 -2.47 19.09
N GLN A 189 1.70 -3.46 18.94
CA GLN A 189 2.37 -4.11 20.06
C GLN A 189 3.32 -3.15 20.79
N SER A 190 4.15 -2.40 20.06
CA SER A 190 5.05 -1.40 20.65
C SER A 190 4.28 -0.36 21.48
N GLU A 191 3.14 0.12 20.97
CA GLU A 191 2.28 1.06 21.70
C GLU A 191 1.70 0.44 22.99
N ARG A 192 1.16 -0.78 22.91
CA ARG A 192 0.62 -1.50 24.07
C ARG A 192 1.67 -1.67 25.17
N VAL A 193 2.91 -1.99 24.81
CA VAL A 193 4.03 -2.12 25.76
C VAL A 193 4.36 -0.77 26.39
N ALA A 194 4.43 0.31 25.61
CA ALA A 194 4.69 1.65 26.13
C ALA A 194 3.61 2.08 27.13
N ARG A 195 2.32 1.95 26.78
CA ARG A 195 1.19 2.27 27.68
C ARG A 195 1.25 1.50 29.00
N ARG A 196 1.59 0.20 28.95
CA ARG A 196 1.76 -0.64 30.15
C ARG A 196 2.91 -0.16 31.05
N LYS A 197 4.03 0.25 30.47
CA LYS A 197 5.17 0.79 31.25
C LYS A 197 4.78 2.09 31.95
N THR A 198 4.14 3.02 31.25
CA THR A 198 3.69 4.29 31.83
C THR A 198 2.67 4.09 32.96
N ALA A 199 1.70 3.19 32.77
CA ALA A 199 0.71 2.86 33.81
C ALA A 199 1.36 2.28 35.08
N LYS A 200 2.39 1.43 34.92
CA LYS A 200 3.14 0.89 36.06
C LYS A 200 3.92 1.98 36.80
N VAL A 201 4.59 2.90 36.10
CA VAL A 201 5.33 4.01 36.71
C VAL A 201 4.38 4.94 37.47
N ALA A 202 3.23 5.29 36.88
CA ALA A 202 2.22 6.12 37.54
C ALA A 202 1.69 5.45 38.81
N ALA A 203 1.40 4.14 38.78
CA ALA A 203 0.93 3.39 39.94
C ALA A 203 1.95 3.30 41.08
N VAL A 204 3.26 3.34 40.77
CA VAL A 204 4.33 3.38 41.77
C VAL A 204 4.47 4.78 42.38
N SER A 205 4.25 5.85 41.60
CA SER A 205 4.37 7.24 42.10
C SER A 205 3.22 7.69 43.01
N ILE A 206 2.09 6.98 43.03
CA ILE A 206 0.89 7.29 43.83
C ILE A 206 0.94 6.56 45.19
N ARG A 207 1.88 5.63 45.40
CA ARG A 207 2.12 4.94 46.68
C ARG A 207 3.23 5.61 47.47
#